data_AF-A0A2N0QPH8-F1
#
_entry.id   AF-A0A2N0QPH8-F1
#
_cell.length_a   1.000
_cell.length_b   1.000
_cell.length_c   1.000
_cell.angle_alpha   90.00
_cell.angle_beta   90.00
_cell.angle_gamma   90.00
#
_symmetry.space_group_name_H-M   'P 1'
#
loop_
_entity.id
_entity.type
_entity.pdbx_description
1 polymer ?
#
loop_
_entity_poly.entity_id
_entity_poly.type
_entity_poly.pdbx_seq_one_letter_code
_entity_poly.pdbx_strand_id
1 'polypeptide(L)'
;MLKAKCVLLISCSSDEKQLKNEQLLVEENSTTEITEAVDLGNAHVTTFVNGTNEDETFGFLLISKEKDNYEFSDVEYTKLTKEDPFELVNYTGNIGIKHGINVTLGYINNPDISNVYIYYDNGKMSVIYLEEGQKTFTDILFGEVVKIESIIALSSNEEIIHEVHY
;
A
#
# COMPACT_ATOMS: atom_id res chain seq x y z
N MET A 1 -12.09 25.31 -1.16
CA MET A 1 -11.37 24.03 -1.01
C MET A 1 -9.92 24.34 -0.68
N LEU A 2 -9.48 24.03 0.55
CA LEU A 2 -8.06 24.08 0.90
C LEU A 2 -7.40 22.83 0.30
N LYS A 3 -6.50 23.00 -0.67
CA LYS A 3 -5.55 21.95 -1.06
C LYS A 3 -4.44 21.95 -0.01
N ALA A 4 -4.39 20.95 0.85
CA ALA A 4 -3.25 20.77 1.74
C ALA A 4 -2.07 20.29 0.89
N LYS A 5 -1.00 21.10 0.82
CA LYS A 5 0.31 20.63 0.35
C LYS A 5 0.93 19.80 1.48
N CYS A 6 0.73 18.49 1.46
CA CYS A 6 1.53 17.60 2.30
C CYS A 6 2.88 17.41 1.62
N VAL A 7 3.88 18.16 2.10
CA VAL A 7 5.28 17.93 1.75
C VAL A 7 5.78 16.85 2.71
N LEU A 8 5.99 15.62 2.22
CA LEU A 8 6.69 14.59 2.99
C LEU A 8 8.21 14.87 2.89
N LEU A 9 8.73 15.67 3.80
CA LEU A 9 10.17 15.84 4.00
C LEU A 9 10.67 14.72 4.92
N ILE A 10 11.28 13.68 4.35
CA ILE A 10 12.04 12.70 5.13
C ILE A 10 13.43 13.31 5.36
N SER A 11 13.66 13.88 6.55
CA SER A 11 14.99 14.25 7.01
C SER A 11 15.48 13.23 8.04
N CYS A 12 16.68 12.68 7.81
CA CYS A 12 17.45 12.01 8.85
C CYS A 12 18.84 12.67 8.92
N SER A 13 19.33 12.90 10.14
CA SER A 13 20.29 13.93 10.50
C SER A 13 21.74 13.75 10.00
N SER A 14 22.29 14.86 9.51
CA SER A 14 23.63 15.46 9.74
C SER A 14 24.94 14.69 9.54
N ASP A 15 25.01 13.59 8.80
CA ASP A 15 26.29 13.09 8.28
C ASP A 15 26.22 12.82 6.77
N GLU A 16 26.84 13.72 5.99
CA GLU A 16 26.91 13.74 4.52
C GLU A 16 27.69 12.57 3.88
N LYS A 17 27.70 11.38 4.50
CA LYS A 17 28.35 10.20 3.92
C LYS A 17 27.39 9.03 3.79
N GLN A 18 26.87 8.94 2.57
CA GLN A 18 26.38 7.73 1.93
C GLN A 18 25.03 7.18 2.44
N LEU A 19 23.98 7.97 2.26
CA LEU A 19 22.66 7.40 2.01
C LEU A 19 22.48 7.33 0.49
N LYS A 20 22.71 6.16 -0.10
CA LYS A 20 22.05 5.78 -1.35
C LYS A 20 20.57 5.54 -0.99
N ASN A 21 19.88 6.61 -0.63
CA ASN A 21 18.45 6.60 -0.42
C ASN A 21 17.81 6.83 -1.78
N GLU A 22 16.95 5.91 -2.18
CA GLU A 22 15.98 6.15 -3.24
C GLU A 22 15.16 7.36 -2.82
N GLN A 23 15.55 8.54 -3.34
CA GLN A 23 14.70 9.71 -3.27
C GLN A 23 13.49 9.39 -4.14
N LEU A 24 12.32 9.26 -3.52
CA LEU A 24 11.07 9.39 -4.25
C LEU A 24 11.10 10.81 -4.86
N LEU A 25 11.42 10.92 -6.15
CA LEU A 25 11.49 12.18 -6.87
C LEU A 25 10.05 12.69 -7.02
N VAL A 26 9.61 13.46 -6.04
CA VAL A 26 8.34 14.19 -6.10
C VAL A 26 8.56 15.36 -7.07
N GLU A 27 8.09 15.20 -8.31
CA GLU A 27 8.14 16.26 -9.31
C GLU A 27 7.38 17.50 -8.82
N GLU A 28 7.82 18.72 -9.18
CA GLU A 28 7.29 19.99 -8.65
C GLU A 28 5.77 20.20 -8.85
N ASN A 29 5.12 19.38 -9.70
CA ASN A 29 3.67 19.40 -9.97
C ASN A 29 2.94 18.10 -9.60
N SER A 30 3.61 17.14 -8.98
CA SER A 30 2.98 15.91 -8.51
C SER A 30 2.15 16.17 -7.25
N THR A 31 1.03 15.46 -7.13
CA THR A 31 0.25 15.40 -5.89
C THR A 31 0.48 14.04 -5.25
N THR A 32 0.90 14.05 -3.98
CA THR A 32 0.90 12.85 -3.14
C THR A 32 -0.29 12.91 -2.19
N GLU A 33 -1.13 11.88 -2.24
CA GLU A 33 -2.24 11.66 -1.33
C GLU A 33 -1.94 10.43 -0.48
N ILE A 34 -2.02 10.58 0.84
CA ILE A 34 -2.02 9.44 1.77
C ILE A 34 -3.45 8.93 1.81
N THR A 35 -3.67 7.69 1.37
CA THR A 35 -5.01 7.10 1.28
C THR A 35 -5.33 6.22 2.48
N GLU A 36 -4.32 5.65 3.14
CA GLU A 36 -4.47 4.82 4.33
C GLU A 36 -3.20 4.92 5.21
N ALA A 37 -3.37 4.84 6.53
CA ALA A 37 -2.27 4.73 7.47
C ALA A 37 -2.62 3.76 8.60
N VAL A 38 -1.84 2.68 8.71
CA VAL A 38 -2.07 1.60 9.68
C VAL A 38 -0.93 1.58 10.71
N ASP A 39 -1.26 1.79 11.98
CA ASP A 39 -0.31 1.65 13.10
C ASP A 39 -0.30 0.20 13.61
N LEU A 40 0.88 -0.42 13.58
CA LEU A 40 1.15 -1.80 13.96
C LEU A 40 1.91 -1.86 15.30
N GLY A 41 2.02 -0.75 16.03
CA GLY A 41 2.71 -0.61 17.30
C GLY A 41 4.22 -0.38 17.14
N ASN A 42 4.93 -1.33 16.53
CA ASN A 42 6.37 -1.22 16.22
C ASN A 42 6.64 -0.89 14.75
N ALA A 43 5.60 -0.68 13.95
CA ALA A 43 5.71 -0.20 12.57
C ALA A 43 4.46 0.57 12.17
N HIS A 44 4.58 1.35 11.10
CA HIS A 44 3.48 2.03 10.43
C HIS A 44 3.55 1.67 8.94
N VAL A 45 2.41 1.31 8.36
CA VAL A 45 2.26 1.15 6.92
C VAL A 45 1.42 2.32 6.42
N THR A 46 1.99 3.16 5.57
CA THR A 46 1.30 4.31 4.99
C THR A 46 1.14 4.11 3.50
N THR A 47 -0.09 3.96 3.05
CA THR A 47 -0.43 3.83 1.64
C THR A 47 -0.56 5.20 0.99
N PHE A 48 -0.02 5.35 -0.21
CA PHE A 48 -0.05 6.59 -0.95
C PHE A 48 -0.38 6.37 -2.42
N VAL A 49 -0.94 7.42 -3.02
CA VAL A 49 -1.02 7.61 -4.47
C VAL A 49 -0.24 8.88 -4.79
N ASN A 50 0.70 8.80 -5.72
CA ASN A 50 1.58 9.89 -6.09
C ASN A 50 1.64 10.06 -7.60
N GLY A 51 1.43 11.27 -8.11
CA GLY A 51 1.73 11.58 -9.50
C GLY A 51 1.00 12.79 -10.04
N THR A 52 1.10 12.95 -11.35
CA THR A 52 0.19 13.78 -12.14
C THR A 52 -0.83 12.87 -12.82
N ASN A 53 -1.96 13.40 -13.31
CA ASN A 53 -3.03 12.58 -13.91
C ASN A 53 -2.58 11.57 -14.99
N GLU A 54 -1.40 11.77 -15.61
CA GLU A 54 -0.86 10.91 -16.69
C GLU A 54 0.22 9.92 -16.20
N ASP A 55 0.83 10.16 -15.03
CA ASP A 55 1.90 9.35 -14.45
C ASP A 55 1.65 9.15 -12.95
N GLU A 56 0.54 8.47 -12.64
CA GLU A 56 0.22 8.10 -11.26
C GLU A 56 0.95 6.81 -10.85
N THR A 57 1.38 6.78 -9.60
CA THR A 57 1.96 5.63 -8.92
C THR A 57 1.16 5.39 -7.65
N PHE A 58 1.10 4.14 -7.21
CA PHE A 58 0.57 3.79 -5.90
C PHE A 58 1.50 2.83 -5.21
N GLY A 59 1.55 2.92 -3.89
CA GLY A 59 2.49 2.17 -3.10
C GLY A 59 2.27 2.38 -1.62
N PHE A 60 3.19 1.85 -0.82
CA PHE A 60 3.20 2.09 0.61
C PHE A 60 4.61 2.38 1.11
N LEU A 61 4.66 3.05 2.25
CA LEU A 61 5.87 3.27 3.05
C LEU A 61 5.78 2.42 4.30
N LEU A 62 6.83 1.65 4.59
CA LEU A 62 6.99 0.94 5.84
C LEU A 62 7.96 1.71 6.74
N ILE A 63 7.47 2.12 7.91
CA ILE A 63 8.24 2.87 8.89
C ILE A 63 8.28 2.04 10.18
N SER A 64 9.46 1.59 10.59
CA SER A 64 9.64 0.91 11.87
C SER A 64 9.70 1.93 13.01
N LYS A 65 9.24 1.52 14.18
CA LYS A 65 9.29 2.30 15.41
C LYS A 65 10.04 1.51 16.48
N GLU A 66 11.17 2.06 16.92
CA GLU A 66 11.90 1.56 18.09
C GLU A 66 11.85 2.61 19.20
N LYS A 67 11.06 2.33 20.24
CA LYS A 67 10.73 3.28 21.33
C LYS A 67 10.07 4.55 20.76
N ASP A 68 10.78 5.68 20.82
CA ASP A 68 10.31 6.99 20.35
C ASP A 68 10.94 7.40 19.01
N ASN A 69 11.79 6.53 18.43
CA ASN A 69 12.44 6.80 17.14
C ASN A 69 11.70 6.08 16.02
N TYR A 70 11.45 6.83 14.94
CA TYR A 70 10.91 6.31 13.69
C TYR A 70 12.02 6.17 12.67
N GLU A 71 12.09 5.02 12.02
CA GLU A 71 13.08 4.73 10.99
C GLU A 71 12.37 4.26 9.71
N PHE A 72 12.71 4.89 8.59
CA PHE A 72 12.28 4.41 7.29
C PHE A 72 12.84 3.02 7.05
N SER A 73 11.95 2.05 6.84
CA SER A 73 12.33 0.66 6.65
C SER A 73 12.29 0.25 5.19
N ASP A 74 11.20 0.55 4.50
CA ASP A 74 11.04 0.13 3.10
C ASP A 74 10.00 0.98 2.35
N VAL A 75 10.04 0.91 1.02
CA VAL A 75 9.03 1.47 0.13
C VAL A 75 8.82 0.52 -1.05
N GLU A 76 7.56 0.21 -1.34
CA GLU A 76 7.19 -0.54 -2.55
C GLU A 76 6.11 0.26 -3.28
N TYR A 77 6.26 0.42 -4.58
CA TYR A 77 5.31 1.15 -5.41
C TYR A 77 5.35 0.67 -6.85
N THR A 78 4.25 0.86 -7.55
CA THR A 78 4.15 0.59 -8.98
C THR A 78 3.44 1.73 -9.70
N LYS A 79 3.63 1.79 -11.02
CA LYS A 79 2.89 2.71 -11.89
C LYS A 79 1.46 2.21 -12.05
N LEU A 80 0.50 3.11 -11.89
CA LEU A 80 -0.91 2.84 -12.17
C LEU A 80 -1.14 2.78 -13.67
N THR A 81 -1.69 1.67 -14.15
CA THR A 81 -2.07 1.51 -15.57
C THR A 81 -3.56 1.80 -15.79
N LYS A 82 -4.38 1.59 -14.76
CA LYS A 82 -5.85 1.71 -14.78
C LYS A 82 -6.54 0.80 -15.81
N GLU A 83 -5.89 -0.30 -16.20
CA GLU A 83 -6.41 -1.25 -17.19
C GLU A 83 -7.34 -2.30 -16.57
N ASP A 84 -6.98 -2.82 -15.40
CA ASP A 84 -7.76 -3.83 -14.67
C ASP A 84 -8.74 -3.20 -13.67
N PRO A 85 -9.84 -3.88 -13.29
CA PRO A 85 -10.81 -3.37 -12.31
C PRO A 85 -10.19 -2.94 -10.97
N PHE A 86 -9.07 -3.55 -10.60
CA PHE A 86 -8.18 -3.10 -9.55
C PHE A 86 -6.74 -3.53 -9.88
N GLU A 87 -5.76 -2.84 -9.31
CA GLU A 87 -4.34 -3.17 -9.43
C GLU A 87 -3.78 -3.55 -8.06
N LEU A 88 -2.72 -4.37 -8.01
CA LEU A 88 -2.15 -4.86 -6.76
C LEU A 88 -0.64 -4.62 -6.65
N VAL A 89 -0.20 -4.37 -5.43
CA VAL A 89 1.19 -4.42 -4.99
C VAL A 89 1.30 -5.40 -3.83
N ASN A 90 2.22 -6.35 -3.95
CA ASN A 90 2.48 -7.34 -2.92
C ASN A 90 3.91 -7.22 -2.43
N TYR A 91 4.06 -7.09 -1.12
CA TYR A 91 5.35 -7.01 -0.47
C TYR A 91 5.45 -8.05 0.62
N THR A 92 6.60 -8.71 0.67
CA THR A 92 7.00 -9.58 1.77
C THR A 92 8.29 -9.03 2.36
N GLY A 93 8.28 -8.72 3.64
CA GLY A 93 9.45 -8.21 4.35
C GLY A 93 9.54 -8.70 5.78
N ASN A 94 10.42 -8.07 6.55
CA ASN A 94 10.56 -8.31 7.99
C ASN A 94 10.51 -6.99 8.73
N ILE A 95 9.68 -6.91 9.78
CA ILE A 95 9.67 -5.77 10.71
C ILE A 95 10.46 -6.19 11.95
N GLY A 96 11.67 -5.68 12.06
CA GLY A 96 12.63 -6.09 13.10
C GLY A 96 13.09 -7.54 12.93
N ILE A 97 13.55 -8.16 14.03
CA ILE A 97 14.35 -9.40 13.99
C ILE A 97 13.48 -10.69 14.02
N LYS A 98 12.14 -10.60 14.13
CA LYS A 98 11.33 -11.80 14.50
C LYS A 98 10.01 -12.02 13.78
N HIS A 99 9.46 -11.07 13.02
CA HIS A 99 8.16 -11.26 12.39
C HIS A 99 8.22 -10.87 10.92
N GLY A 100 7.98 -11.85 10.05
CA GLY A 100 7.68 -11.58 8.65
C GLY A 100 6.38 -10.78 8.56
N ILE A 101 6.34 -9.84 7.62
CA ILE A 101 5.14 -9.10 7.23
C ILE A 101 4.86 -9.39 5.77
N ASN A 102 3.59 -9.58 5.43
CA ASN A 102 3.11 -9.46 4.05
C ASN A 102 2.13 -8.29 4.02
N VAL A 103 2.35 -7.39 3.07
CA VAL A 103 1.47 -6.26 2.79
C VAL A 103 0.90 -6.48 1.39
N THR A 104 -0.42 -6.52 1.30
CA THR A 104 -1.14 -6.54 0.04
C THR A 104 -1.89 -5.22 -0.08
N LEU A 105 -1.49 -4.41 -1.05
CA LEU A 105 -2.11 -3.13 -1.35
C LEU A 105 -2.87 -3.26 -2.68
N GLY A 106 -4.12 -2.78 -2.71
CA GLY A 106 -4.87 -2.64 -3.96
C GLY A 106 -5.29 -1.21 -4.26
N TYR A 107 -5.29 -0.85 -5.54
CA TYR A 107 -5.88 0.39 -6.06
C TYR A 107 -7.14 0.06 -6.87
N ILE A 108 -8.24 0.76 -6.56
CA ILE A 108 -9.58 0.49 -7.12
C ILE A 108 -9.85 1.38 -8.32
N ASN A 109 -9.88 0.78 -9.50
CA ASN A 109 -10.23 1.44 -10.76
C ASN A 109 -11.74 1.39 -11.03
N ASN A 110 -12.39 0.27 -10.67
CA ASN A 110 -13.82 0.07 -10.85
C ASN A 110 -14.59 0.46 -9.57
N PRO A 111 -15.39 1.56 -9.59
CA PRO A 111 -16.14 2.03 -8.43
C PRO A 111 -17.27 1.11 -7.99
N ASP A 112 -17.66 0.13 -8.82
CA ASP A 112 -18.71 -0.83 -8.45
C ASP A 112 -18.20 -1.91 -7.49
N ILE A 113 -16.87 -2.03 -7.31
CA ILE A 113 -16.28 -2.97 -6.35
C ILE A 113 -16.61 -2.50 -4.93
N SER A 114 -17.24 -3.39 -4.17
CA SER A 114 -17.57 -3.17 -2.76
C SER A 114 -16.85 -4.13 -1.82
N ASN A 115 -16.50 -5.33 -2.29
CA ASN A 115 -15.84 -6.34 -1.48
C ASN A 115 -14.63 -6.91 -2.23
N VAL A 116 -13.53 -7.14 -1.52
CA VAL A 116 -12.37 -7.86 -2.04
C VAL A 116 -12.05 -9.02 -1.10
N TYR A 117 -11.99 -10.23 -1.66
CA TYR A 117 -11.59 -11.45 -0.98
C TYR A 117 -10.19 -11.82 -1.44
N ILE A 118 -9.28 -12.03 -0.50
CA ILE A 118 -7.90 -12.44 -0.77
C ILE A 118 -7.69 -13.81 -0.15
N TYR A 119 -7.36 -14.80 -0.98
CA TYR A 119 -7.06 -16.16 -0.56
C TYR A 119 -5.55 -16.37 -0.60
N TYR A 120 -5.01 -16.89 0.49
CA TYR A 120 -3.57 -17.14 0.64
C TYR A 120 -3.27 -18.64 0.57
N ASP A 121 -2.06 -18.97 0.11
CA ASP A 121 -1.57 -20.34 -0.08
C ASP A 121 -1.49 -21.18 1.21
N ASN A 122 -1.52 -20.54 2.37
CA ASN A 122 -1.61 -21.19 3.68
C ASN A 122 -3.06 -21.44 4.16
N GLY A 123 -4.06 -21.17 3.31
CA GLY A 123 -5.48 -21.32 3.61
C GLY A 123 -6.10 -20.18 4.42
N LYS A 124 -5.36 -19.10 4.68
CA LYS A 124 -5.95 -17.86 5.25
C LYS A 124 -6.77 -17.14 4.18
N MET A 125 -7.76 -16.38 4.65
CA MET A 125 -8.58 -15.52 3.81
C MET A 125 -8.75 -14.17 4.50
N SER A 126 -8.59 -13.10 3.74
CA SER A 126 -8.94 -11.75 4.15
C SER A 126 -10.16 -11.28 3.38
N VAL A 127 -11.07 -10.58 4.06
CA VAL A 127 -12.28 -9.99 3.46
C VAL A 127 -12.26 -8.50 3.75
N ILE A 128 -12.26 -7.71 2.69
CA ILE A 128 -12.17 -6.26 2.73
C ILE A 128 -13.48 -5.69 2.22
N TYR A 129 -14.13 -4.87 3.04
CA TYR A 129 -15.31 -4.12 2.67
C TYR A 129 -14.90 -2.68 2.36
N LEU A 130 -15.20 -2.22 1.16
CA LEU A 130 -14.85 -0.89 0.67
C LEU A 130 -16.00 0.09 0.89
N GLU A 131 -15.67 1.29 1.35
CA GLU A 131 -16.61 2.41 1.41
C GLU A 131 -16.83 3.03 0.03
N GLU A 132 -17.97 3.72 -0.15
CA GLU A 132 -18.26 4.43 -1.39
C GLU A 132 -17.16 5.46 -1.69
N GLY A 133 -16.55 5.34 -2.87
CA GLY A 133 -15.48 6.24 -3.31
C GLY A 133 -14.09 5.93 -2.76
N GLN A 134 -13.94 4.89 -1.94
CA GLN A 134 -12.63 4.42 -1.48
C GLN A 134 -11.75 3.99 -2.67
N LYS A 135 -10.51 4.50 -2.69
CA LYS A 135 -9.57 4.28 -3.81
C LYS A 135 -8.53 3.21 -3.58
N THR A 136 -8.26 2.87 -2.33
CA THR A 136 -7.25 1.85 -2.01
C THR A 136 -7.71 0.97 -0.86
N PHE A 137 -7.13 -0.22 -0.76
CA PHE A 137 -7.23 -1.06 0.43
C PHE A 137 -5.87 -1.64 0.78
N THR A 138 -5.66 -1.97 2.05
CA THR A 138 -4.46 -2.64 2.52
C THR A 138 -4.85 -3.85 3.37
N ASP A 139 -4.27 -5.02 3.07
CA ASP A 139 -4.28 -6.19 3.96
C ASP A 139 -2.87 -6.48 4.47
N ILE A 140 -2.77 -6.84 5.76
CA ILE A 140 -1.49 -7.03 6.44
C ILE A 140 -1.51 -8.34 7.23
N LEU A 141 -0.59 -9.26 6.88
CA LEU A 141 -0.43 -10.53 7.57
C LEU A 141 0.92 -10.62 8.28
N PHE A 142 0.90 -11.08 9.53
CA PHE A 142 2.09 -11.26 10.37
C PHE A 142 2.50 -12.72 10.57
N GLY A 143 3.81 -12.90 10.76
CA GLY A 143 4.40 -14.10 11.36
C GLY A 143 4.76 -15.21 10.36
N GLU A 144 4.23 -15.18 9.15
CA GLU A 144 4.51 -16.16 8.10
C GLU A 144 4.60 -15.44 6.76
N VAL A 145 5.58 -15.79 5.93
CA VAL A 145 5.61 -15.36 4.52
C VAL A 145 4.57 -16.19 3.78
N VAL A 146 3.60 -15.53 3.15
CA VAL A 146 2.52 -16.18 2.40
C VAL A 146 2.41 -15.60 1.02
N LYS A 147 1.82 -16.35 0.09
CA LYS A 147 1.52 -15.88 -1.26
C LYS A 147 0.03 -15.80 -1.44
N ILE A 148 -0.40 -14.86 -2.27
CA ILE A 148 -1.79 -14.82 -2.74
C ILE A 148 -1.94 -15.98 -3.73
N GLU A 149 -2.97 -16.79 -3.50
CA GLU A 149 -3.41 -17.85 -4.40
C GLU A 149 -4.49 -17.30 -5.35
N SER A 150 -5.45 -16.54 -4.83
CA SER A 150 -6.48 -15.91 -5.65
C SER A 150 -7.09 -14.66 -5.02
N ILE A 151 -7.63 -13.79 -5.85
CA ILE A 151 -8.40 -12.62 -5.42
C ILE A 151 -9.72 -12.56 -6.18
N ILE A 152 -10.79 -12.26 -5.44
CA ILE A 152 -12.14 -12.09 -5.97
C ILE A 152 -12.65 -10.71 -5.55
N ALA A 153 -13.00 -9.87 -6.53
CA ALA A 153 -13.67 -8.60 -6.31
C ALA A 153 -15.16 -8.70 -6.66
N LEU A 154 -16.02 -8.29 -5.73
CA LEU A 154 -17.47 -8.33 -5.88
C LEU A 154 -18.09 -6.95 -5.81
N SER A 155 -19.19 -6.78 -6.54
CA SER A 155 -20.12 -5.67 -6.37
C SER A 155 -20.97 -5.80 -5.10
N SER A 156 -21.75 -4.76 -4.79
CA SER A 156 -22.61 -4.72 -3.60
C SER A 156 -23.79 -5.70 -3.65
N ASN A 157 -24.14 -6.20 -4.84
CA ASN A 157 -25.10 -7.28 -5.07
C ASN A 157 -24.44 -8.67 -5.23
N GLU A 158 -23.19 -8.82 -4.79
CA GLU A 158 -22.42 -10.08 -4.81
C GLU A 158 -22.12 -10.62 -6.23
N GLU A 159 -22.18 -9.77 -7.27
CA GLU A 159 -21.75 -10.15 -8.61
C GLU A 159 -20.21 -10.09 -8.70
N ILE A 160 -19.61 -11.11 -9.31
CA ILE A 160 -18.16 -11.15 -9.54
C ILE A 160 -17.80 -10.13 -10.61
N ILE A 161 -17.06 -9.10 -10.21
CA ILE A 161 -16.50 -8.09 -11.11
C ILE A 161 -15.17 -8.59 -11.68
N HIS A 162 -14.35 -9.21 -10.84
CA HIS A 162 -13.03 -9.68 -11.23
C HIS A 162 -12.58 -10.85 -10.37
N GLU A 163 -11.88 -11.79 -10.98
CA GLU A 163 -11.31 -12.96 -10.33
C GLU A 163 -9.96 -13.29 -10.97
N VAL A 164 -8.91 -13.40 -10.16
CA VAL A 164 -7.56 -13.74 -10.60
C VAL A 164 -7.01 -14.86 -9.74
N HIS A 165 -6.35 -15.83 -10.38
CA HIS A 165 -5.62 -16.93 -9.76
C HIS A 165 -4.13 -16.82 -10.12
N TYR A 166 -3.24 -17.00 -9.14
CA TYR A 166 -1.79 -16.81 -9.26
C TYR A 166 -1.00 -18.12 -9.22
#